data_AF-E1JIT5-F1
#
_entry.id   AF-E1JIT5-F1
#
_cell.length_a   1.000
_cell.length_b   1.000
_cell.length_c   1.000
_cell.angle_alpha   90.00
_cell.angle_beta   90.00
_cell.angle_gamma   90.00
#
_symmetry.space_group_name_H-M   'P 1'
#
loop_
_entity.id
_entity.type
_entity.pdbx_description
1 polymer ?
#
loop_
_entity_poly.entity_id
_entity_poly.type
_entity_poly.pdbx_seq_one_letter_code
_entity_poly.pdbx_strand_id
1 'polypeptide(L)'
;MMSDYGARPKKPMSAFMLWMNSTGRKNIRAEHPDFSVQEVSVKGGEMWRAMADEHKIVWQESASKAMAEYKEKLEKWNAFKEHQTESFPHIYEAPLSSRFSKTNQRPTLFVYDSKDEAMAPICRTCFSKAKCFH
;
A
#
# COMPACT_ATOMS: atom_id res chain seq x y z
N MET A 1 -13.88 -28.38 1.16
CA MET A 1 -13.46 -27.68 -0.07
C MET A 1 -13.67 -26.17 0.07
N MET A 2 -12.98 -25.47 1.00
CA MET A 2 -13.23 -24.04 1.27
C MET A 2 -11.93 -23.27 1.55
N SER A 3 -10.94 -23.37 0.65
CA SER A 3 -9.60 -22.80 0.86
C SER A 3 -9.30 -21.53 0.05
N ASP A 4 -10.27 -20.96 -0.68
CA ASP A 4 -9.99 -19.86 -1.64
C ASP A 4 -10.35 -18.45 -1.12
N TYR A 5 -11.25 -18.31 -0.15
CA TYR A 5 -11.85 -17.00 0.20
C TYR A 5 -11.05 -16.15 1.21
N GLY A 6 -9.89 -16.62 1.69
CA GLY A 6 -9.11 -15.93 2.72
C GLY A 6 -8.13 -14.88 2.20
N ALA A 7 -7.78 -14.91 0.91
CA ALA A 7 -6.79 -14.00 0.35
C ALA A 7 -7.44 -12.98 -0.58
N ARG A 8 -7.13 -11.70 -0.36
CA ARG A 8 -7.50 -10.62 -1.27
C ARG A 8 -7.03 -10.98 -2.69
N PRO A 9 -7.90 -10.97 -3.71
CA PRO A 9 -7.50 -11.22 -5.09
C PRO A 9 -6.30 -10.35 -5.46
N LYS A 10 -5.32 -10.91 -6.17
CA LYS A 10 -4.14 -10.17 -6.64
C LYS A 10 -4.51 -9.40 -7.91
N LYS A 11 -4.08 -8.14 -8.00
CA LYS A 11 -4.30 -7.31 -9.19
C LYS A 11 -3.66 -7.99 -10.42
N PRO A 12 -4.37 -8.07 -11.55
CA PRO A 12 -3.83 -8.65 -12.77
C PRO A 12 -2.72 -7.77 -13.32
N MET A 13 -1.83 -8.38 -14.10
CA MET A 13 -0.74 -7.68 -14.77
C MET A 13 -1.30 -6.79 -15.87
N SER A 14 -0.73 -5.58 -16.01
CA SER A 14 -1.08 -4.68 -17.11
C SER A 14 -0.60 -5.21 -18.46
N ALA A 15 -1.14 -4.67 -19.56
CA ALA A 15 -0.74 -5.03 -20.93
C ALA A 15 0.79 -4.98 -21.14
N PHE A 16 1.43 -3.94 -20.64
CA PHE A 16 2.88 -3.79 -20.65
C PHE A 16 3.59 -4.93 -19.93
N MET A 17 3.12 -5.33 -18.74
CA MET A 17 3.74 -6.39 -17.96
C MET A 17 3.56 -7.77 -18.61
N LEU A 18 2.41 -8.02 -19.23
CA LEU A 18 2.17 -9.24 -20.02
C LEU A 18 3.16 -9.32 -21.20
N TRP A 19 3.28 -8.24 -21.97
CA TRP A 19 4.23 -8.15 -23.07
C TRP A 19 5.68 -8.28 -22.62
N MET A 20 6.06 -7.60 -21.52
CA MET A 20 7.42 -7.63 -20.98
C MET A 20 7.83 -9.03 -20.54
N ASN A 21 6.91 -9.78 -19.91
CA ASN A 21 7.14 -11.16 -19.49
C ASN A 21 7.21 -12.14 -20.67
N SER A 22 6.40 -11.92 -21.71
CA SER A 22 6.36 -12.80 -22.89
C SER A 22 7.56 -12.60 -23.81
N THR A 23 7.73 -11.36 -24.29
CA THR A 23 8.58 -11.05 -25.44
C THR A 23 9.59 -9.97 -25.10
N GLY A 24 9.19 -8.93 -24.35
CA GLY A 24 10.05 -7.77 -24.09
C GLY A 24 11.40 -8.14 -23.46
N ARG A 25 11.40 -8.92 -22.37
CA ARG A 25 12.66 -9.34 -21.71
C ARG A 25 13.55 -10.19 -22.60
N LYS A 26 12.96 -11.06 -23.44
CA LYS A 26 13.71 -11.95 -24.33
C LYS A 26 14.38 -11.16 -25.44
N ASN A 27 13.65 -10.24 -26.07
CA ASN A 27 14.17 -9.39 -27.13
C ASN A 27 15.31 -8.50 -26.62
N ILE A 28 15.10 -7.83 -25.49
CA ILE A 28 16.11 -6.90 -24.95
C ILE A 28 17.35 -7.64 -24.48
N ARG A 29 17.20 -8.83 -23.87
CA ARG A 29 18.34 -9.64 -23.47
C ARG A 29 19.08 -10.26 -24.66
N ALA A 30 18.40 -10.47 -25.79
CA ALA A 30 19.03 -10.93 -27.03
C ALA A 30 19.84 -9.80 -27.70
N GLU A 31 19.35 -8.57 -27.68
CA GLU A 31 20.07 -7.40 -28.20
C GLU A 31 21.20 -6.94 -27.26
N HIS A 32 20.97 -7.03 -25.96
CA HIS A 32 21.88 -6.57 -24.91
C HIS A 32 21.95 -7.58 -23.75
N PRO A 33 22.79 -8.62 -23.87
CA PRO A 33 22.90 -9.65 -22.83
C PRO A 33 23.53 -9.12 -21.52
N ASP A 34 24.29 -8.03 -21.59
CA ASP A 34 24.99 -7.42 -20.44
C ASP A 34 24.13 -6.45 -19.62
N PHE A 35 22.91 -6.13 -20.07
CA PHE A 35 22.07 -5.15 -19.39
C PHE A 35 21.54 -5.68 -18.05
N SER A 36 21.61 -4.80 -17.05
CA SER A 36 20.99 -5.02 -15.74
C SER A 36 19.47 -5.13 -15.88
N VAL A 37 18.81 -5.82 -14.95
CA VAL A 37 17.34 -5.95 -14.89
C VAL A 37 16.65 -4.58 -14.93
N GLN A 38 17.28 -3.57 -14.34
CA GLN A 38 16.80 -2.19 -14.37
C GLN A 38 16.85 -1.59 -15.78
N GLU A 39 17.98 -1.73 -16.49
CA GLU A 39 18.17 -1.25 -17.86
C GLU A 39 17.25 -1.96 -18.86
N VAL A 40 17.07 -3.27 -18.68
CA VAL A 40 16.09 -4.05 -19.46
C VAL A 40 14.68 -3.49 -19.28
N SER A 41 14.32 -3.07 -18.08
CA SER A 41 12.99 -2.51 -17.80
C SER A 41 12.82 -1.13 -18.46
N VAL A 42 13.86 -0.30 -18.45
CA VAL A 42 13.87 1.02 -19.12
C VAL A 42 13.74 0.85 -20.63
N LYS A 43 14.58 0.00 -21.25
CA LYS A 43 14.52 -0.31 -22.69
C LYS A 43 13.20 -0.92 -23.10
N GLY A 44 12.61 -1.77 -22.25
CA GLY A 44 11.28 -2.32 -22.48
C GLY A 44 10.21 -1.24 -22.51
N GLY A 45 10.30 -0.24 -21.64
CA GLY A 45 9.42 0.93 -21.68
C GLY A 45 9.54 1.72 -22.98
N GLU A 46 10.76 1.94 -23.48
CA GLU A 46 11.01 2.62 -24.76
C GLU A 46 10.40 1.82 -25.94
N MET A 47 10.70 0.53 -26.03
CA MET A 47 10.16 -0.36 -27.06
C MET A 47 8.63 -0.44 -27.02
N TRP A 48 8.04 -0.52 -25.83
CA TRP A 48 6.58 -0.53 -25.67
C TRP A 48 5.95 0.76 -26.19
N ARG A 49 6.58 1.91 -25.94
CA ARG A 49 6.09 3.20 -26.46
C ARG A 49 6.25 3.30 -27.98
N ALA A 50 7.31 2.72 -28.53
CA ALA A 50 7.58 2.68 -29.97
C ALA A 50 6.73 1.65 -30.74
N MET A 51 6.20 0.64 -30.06
CA MET A 51 5.37 -0.40 -30.68
C MET A 51 4.07 0.17 -31.25
N ALA A 52 3.63 -0.32 -32.42
CA ALA A 52 2.36 0.06 -33.03
C ALA A 52 1.16 -0.35 -32.16
N ASP A 53 0.10 0.44 -32.19
CA ASP A 53 -1.07 0.22 -31.36
C ASP A 53 -1.78 -1.09 -31.69
N GLU A 54 -1.71 -1.57 -32.93
CA GLU A 54 -2.22 -2.88 -33.36
C GLU A 54 -1.65 -4.04 -32.51
N HIS A 55 -0.34 -4.05 -32.28
CA HIS A 55 0.29 -5.06 -31.44
C HIS A 55 -0.06 -4.85 -29.96
N LYS A 56 -0.24 -3.60 -29.52
CA LYS A 56 -0.66 -3.30 -28.15
C LYS A 56 -2.10 -3.76 -27.88
N ILE A 57 -2.99 -3.69 -28.85
CA ILE A 57 -4.41 -4.04 -28.70
C ILE A 57 -4.55 -5.47 -28.18
N VAL A 58 -3.83 -6.44 -28.74
CA VAL A 58 -3.88 -7.85 -28.27
C VAL A 58 -3.53 -7.98 -26.78
N TRP A 59 -2.54 -7.22 -26.31
CA TRP A 59 -2.13 -7.20 -24.91
C TRP A 59 -3.10 -6.41 -24.03
N GLN A 60 -3.68 -5.33 -24.55
CA GLN A 60 -4.69 -4.51 -23.87
C GLN A 60 -5.99 -5.30 -23.69
N GLU A 61 -6.45 -6.02 -24.70
CA GLU A 61 -7.59 -6.92 -24.61
C GLU A 61 -7.36 -8.03 -23.58
N SER A 62 -6.18 -8.66 -23.61
CA SER A 62 -5.80 -9.68 -22.64
C SER A 62 -5.78 -9.12 -21.20
N ALA A 63 -5.21 -7.92 -21.02
CA ALA A 63 -5.19 -7.24 -19.74
C ALA A 63 -6.61 -6.81 -19.28
N SER A 64 -7.46 -6.38 -20.21
CA SER A 64 -8.85 -6.01 -19.95
C SER A 64 -9.68 -7.21 -19.49
N LYS A 65 -9.55 -8.35 -20.17
CA LYS A 65 -10.17 -9.63 -19.76
C LYS A 65 -9.72 -10.04 -18.36
N ALA A 66 -8.42 -10.01 -18.08
CA ALA A 66 -7.88 -10.32 -16.76
C ALA A 66 -8.38 -9.34 -15.68
N MET A 67 -8.55 -8.06 -16.03
CA MET A 67 -9.12 -7.04 -15.14
C MET A 67 -10.61 -7.27 -14.84
N ALA A 68 -11.39 -7.69 -15.84
CA ALA A 68 -12.79 -8.05 -15.65
C ALA A 68 -12.93 -9.24 -14.68
N GLU A 69 -12.15 -10.32 -14.89
CA GLU A 69 -12.13 -11.47 -13.98
C GLU A 69 -11.70 -11.08 -12.56
N TYR A 70 -10.70 -10.21 -12.43
CA TYR A 70 -10.26 -9.71 -11.13
C TYR A 70 -11.35 -8.92 -10.42
N LYS A 71 -12.11 -8.09 -11.15
CA LYS A 71 -13.21 -7.32 -10.59
C LYS A 71 -14.30 -8.24 -10.04
N GLU A 72 -14.70 -9.26 -10.79
CA GLU A 72 -15.66 -10.27 -10.31
C GLU A 72 -15.17 -11.01 -9.06
N LYS A 73 -13.88 -11.41 -9.06
CA LYS A 73 -13.25 -12.05 -7.88
C LYS A 73 -13.20 -11.09 -6.69
N LEU A 74 -12.93 -9.81 -6.92
CA LEU A 74 -12.86 -8.78 -5.88
C LEU A 74 -14.25 -8.50 -5.29
N GLU A 75 -15.30 -8.45 -6.11
CA GLU A 75 -16.68 -8.30 -5.66
C GLU A 75 -17.09 -9.47 -4.76
N LYS A 76 -16.80 -10.71 -5.19
CA LYS A 76 -16.99 -11.91 -4.35
C LYS A 76 -16.22 -11.79 -3.04
N TRP A 77 -14.93 -11.46 -3.11
CA TRP A 77 -14.08 -11.32 -1.92
C TRP A 77 -14.55 -10.22 -0.97
N ASN A 78 -15.03 -9.08 -1.48
CA ASN A 78 -15.60 -8.01 -0.67
C ASN A 78 -16.88 -8.46 0.04
N ALA A 79 -17.78 -9.17 -0.65
CA ALA A 79 -18.97 -9.75 -0.03
C ALA A 79 -18.61 -10.75 1.08
N PHE A 80 -17.61 -11.61 0.87
CA PHE A 80 -17.09 -12.50 1.92
C PHE A 80 -16.46 -11.72 3.08
N LYS A 81 -15.72 -10.64 2.79
CA LYS A 81 -15.12 -9.77 3.81
C LYS A 81 -16.20 -9.12 4.67
N GLU A 82 -17.28 -8.62 4.08
CA GLU A 82 -18.39 -8.00 4.81
C GLU A 82 -19.01 -8.98 5.82
N HIS A 83 -19.27 -10.22 5.39
CA HIS A 83 -19.71 -11.29 6.28
C HIS A 83 -18.69 -11.69 7.36
N GLN A 84 -17.38 -11.60 7.08
CA GLN A 84 -16.35 -11.83 8.10
C GLN A 84 -16.17 -10.66 9.06
N THR A 85 -16.40 -9.42 8.62
CA THR A 85 -16.28 -8.23 9.48
C THR A 85 -17.41 -8.13 10.49
N GLU A 86 -18.60 -8.69 10.21
CA GLU A 86 -19.68 -8.77 11.20
C GLU A 86 -19.44 -9.85 12.27
N SER A 87 -18.64 -10.88 11.99
CA SER A 87 -18.34 -11.96 12.95
C SER A 87 -17.10 -11.70 13.81
N PHE A 88 -16.36 -10.62 13.56
CA PHE A 88 -15.29 -10.13 14.43
C PHE A 88 -15.37 -8.61 14.59
N PRO A 89 -16.14 -8.09 15.56
CA PRO A 89 -16.05 -6.70 15.96
C PRO A 89 -14.64 -6.43 16.49
N HIS A 90 -13.82 -5.76 15.67
CA HIS A 90 -12.61 -4.99 16.00
C HIS A 90 -11.98 -5.28 17.40
N ILE A 91 -11.31 -6.43 17.56
CA ILE A 91 -10.28 -6.62 18.58
C ILE A 91 -9.04 -7.23 17.92
N TYR A 92 -8.37 -6.43 17.10
CA TYR A 92 -6.90 -6.40 17.12
C TYR A 92 -6.50 -4.92 17.19
N GLU A 93 -6.45 -4.41 18.42
CA GLU A 93 -5.41 -3.45 18.69
C GLU A 93 -4.13 -4.28 18.61
N ALA A 94 -3.35 -4.12 17.53
CA ALA A 94 -1.95 -4.54 17.62
C ALA A 94 -1.42 -3.91 18.91
N PRO A 95 -0.79 -4.68 19.82
CA PRO A 95 -0.02 -4.06 20.87
C PRO A 95 0.95 -3.14 20.11
N LEU A 96 0.75 -1.82 20.23
CA LEU A 96 1.81 -0.88 19.91
C LEU A 96 3.01 -1.46 20.64
N SER A 97 3.99 -1.93 19.88
CA SER A 97 5.23 -2.43 20.45
C SER A 97 5.66 -1.40 21.50
N SER A 98 5.94 -1.95 22.67
CA SER A 98 5.75 -1.40 24.02
C SER A 98 6.62 -0.20 24.37
N ARG A 99 6.54 0.89 23.58
CA ARG A 99 7.11 2.19 23.95
C ARG A 99 6.17 3.38 23.78
N PHE A 100 5.03 3.23 23.13
CA PHE A 100 4.09 4.36 22.97
C PHE A 100 2.72 4.00 23.55
N SER A 101 2.58 4.18 24.86
CA SER A 101 1.30 4.05 25.56
C SER A 101 0.35 5.12 25.03
N LYS A 102 -0.51 4.77 24.06
CA LYS A 102 -1.73 5.52 23.78
C LYS A 102 -2.72 5.24 24.89
N THR A 103 -2.35 5.59 26.10
CA THR A 103 -3.36 6.06 27.01
C THR A 103 -4.00 7.26 26.33
N ASN A 104 -5.28 7.17 26.03
CA ASN A 104 -6.19 8.31 26.12
C ASN A 104 -6.27 8.78 27.59
N GLN A 105 -5.10 8.86 28.25
CA GLN A 105 -4.79 9.77 29.32
C GLN A 105 -5.04 11.12 28.66
N ARG A 106 -6.00 11.84 29.23
CA ARG A 106 -6.14 13.29 29.05
C ARG A 106 -4.75 13.84 28.80
N PRO A 107 -4.50 14.50 27.65
CA PRO A 107 -3.15 14.96 27.35
C PRO A 107 -2.71 15.74 28.58
N THR A 108 -1.53 15.47 29.13
CA THR A 108 -1.10 16.08 30.40
C THR A 108 -1.08 17.59 30.19
N LEU A 109 -2.00 18.32 30.85
CA LEU A 109 -2.22 19.75 30.65
C LEU A 109 -0.95 20.58 30.85
N PHE A 110 0.12 19.98 31.36
CA PHE A 110 1.37 20.62 31.66
C PHE A 110 2.53 20.08 30.81
N VAL A 111 3.32 21.01 30.28
CA VAL A 111 4.62 20.82 29.61
C VAL A 111 5.68 21.43 30.52
N TYR A 112 6.93 20.98 30.43
CA TYR A 112 8.04 21.55 31.19
C TYR A 112 9.05 22.14 30.22
N ASP A 113 9.57 23.34 30.49
CA ASP A 113 10.65 23.92 29.71
C ASP A 113 11.99 23.39 30.24
N SER A 114 12.79 22.78 29.37
CA SER A 114 14.12 22.26 29.72
C SER A 114 15.14 23.35 30.05
N LYS A 115 14.81 24.63 29.82
CA LYS A 115 15.62 25.79 30.19
C LYS A 115 15.23 26.39 31.53
N ASP A 116 14.11 25.99 32.13
CA ASP A 116 13.72 26.42 33.47
C ASP A 116 14.42 25.56 34.52
N GLU A 117 15.36 26.14 35.28
CA GLU A 117 15.96 25.50 36.45
C GLU A 117 14.92 25.06 37.50
N ALA A 118 13.75 25.71 37.51
CA ALA A 118 12.66 25.41 38.43
C ALA A 118 11.78 24.23 38.00
N MET A 119 11.91 23.70 36.76
CA MET A 119 11.01 22.67 36.19
C MET A 119 9.54 22.91 36.54
N ALA A 120 9.10 24.16 36.42
CA ALA A 120 7.72 24.53 36.74
C ALA A 120 6.77 23.98 35.66
N PRO A 121 5.65 23.34 36.03
CA PRO A 121 4.67 22.86 35.06
C PRO A 121 4.03 24.05 34.34
N ILE A 122 4.15 24.08 33.02
CA ILE A 122 3.59 25.08 32.11
C ILE A 122 2.31 24.52 31.51
N CYS A 123 1.18 25.17 31.77
CA CYS A 123 -0.07 24.72 31.17
C CYS A 123 -0.05 24.88 29.64
N ARG A 124 -0.31 23.83 28.85
CA ARG A 124 -0.35 23.87 27.38
C ARG A 124 -1.51 24.70 26.80
N THR A 125 -2.53 25.02 27.59
CA THR A 125 -3.65 25.85 27.12
C THR A 125 -3.41 27.34 27.35
N CYS A 126 -2.72 27.72 28.43
CA CYS A 126 -2.51 29.13 28.78
C CYS A 126 -1.04 29.57 28.91
N PHE A 127 -0.08 28.66 28.71
CA PHE A 127 1.37 28.88 28.83
C PHE A 127 1.83 29.48 30.17
N SER A 128 0.96 29.47 31.19
CA SER A 128 1.28 29.98 32.52
C SER A 128 1.98 28.90 33.36
N LYS A 129 3.03 29.33 34.07
CA LYS A 129 3.74 28.49 35.05
C LYS A 129 2.90 28.39 36.32
N ALA A 130 2.62 27.16 36.75
CA ALA A 130 2.27 26.73 38.10
C ALA A 130 0.84 26.94 38.69
N LYS A 131 -0.14 27.61 38.07
CA LYS A 131 -1.53 27.71 38.63
C LYS A 131 -2.66 27.96 37.60
N CYS A 132 -2.90 27.05 36.65
CA CYS A 132 -4.12 27.14 35.83
C CYS A 132 -5.30 26.42 36.52
N PHE A 133 -6.47 27.06 36.57
CA PHE A 133 -7.70 26.57 37.20
C PHE A 133 -8.71 25.98 36.20
N HIS A 134 -8.23 25.49 35.05
CA HIS A 134 -9.05 24.89 34.00
C HIS A 134 -9.57 23.49 34.38
#